data_AF-A0A059BAS6-F1
#
_entry.id   AF-A0A059BAS6-F1
#
_cell.length_a   1.000
_cell.length_b   1.000
_cell.length_c   1.000
_cell.angle_alpha   90.00
_cell.angle_beta   90.00
_cell.angle_gamma   90.00
#
_symmetry.space_group_name_H-M   'P 1'
#
loop_
_entity.id
_entity.type
_entity.pdbx_description
1 polymer ?
#
loop_
_entity_poly.entity_id
_entity_poly.type
_entity_poly.pdbx_seq_one_letter_code
_entity_poly.pdbx_strand_id
1 'polypeptide(L)'
;SLRFLDLSQNSMSSSIPRFQNFSKLEHLDLSDNDLQGIFPTIILENSQWLKFLDVSSNRMEGELLKNSSSFCNLQVLSLRSNKFSGRIFNAHNGALNSGRSNLKTVDVSDNNFSGHLPNQFGNFKDLVFLDLSQNSISGPISATLGQLSSLRILNLSFNNLSGKIPENIGLLSNLEVMDIGNNQLDGILTQIHFANLTNLIVLNMYSNKLVINVGTSWVPPFQIQEILISSCKVGPKFPNWLRTQKKVLVLDMSNASISDEVPHWLSNVLSSIEQLDLSGNMLRGNISRIIGKKMPLLTQVSLSGNNLSGKIPNSLCTSDELSFLDLSKDQLFGRLPQCWRKSQAFLEWISLGDNKLNGQIPSSLCHLEKLKVLGLHKNGLNGVLPKCLQQLDLEILDLSDNQFTGRVPLFNNTRSFEIIDLGRNYFTGDIPLQPCHLAKLQYLSLNHNNLYGVIPRCFNKFSRMWENSTLYFRSTGGFPLCLTQKEQQENSPAHSHIYFPLISRATG
;
A
#
# COMPACT_ATOMS: atom_id res chain seq x y z
N SER A 1 5.87 12.30 44.99
CA SER A 1 7.16 12.77 44.41
C SER A 1 7.40 12.23 43.02
N LEU A 2 6.73 11.14 42.61
CA LEU A 2 6.85 10.55 41.29
C LEU A 2 6.57 11.57 40.17
N ARG A 3 7.50 11.66 39.22
CA ARG A 3 7.42 12.53 38.03
C ARG A 3 7.45 11.75 36.72
N PHE A 4 8.11 10.60 36.73
CA PHE A 4 8.30 9.76 35.57
C PHE A 4 7.88 8.34 35.94
N LEU A 5 6.94 7.78 35.20
CA LEU A 5 6.52 6.39 35.31
C LEU A 5 6.50 5.79 33.91
N ASP A 6 7.36 4.81 33.69
CA ASP A 6 7.44 4.04 32.46
C ASP A 6 7.35 2.57 32.83
N LEU A 7 6.31 1.91 32.34
CA LEU A 7 6.06 0.48 32.47
C LEU A 7 5.81 -0.15 31.09
N SER A 8 6.31 0.48 30.03
CA SER A 8 6.12 0.03 28.65
C SER A 8 6.75 -1.34 28.38
N GLN A 9 6.31 -2.03 27.32
CA GLN A 9 6.88 -3.30 26.85
C GLN A 9 6.91 -4.41 27.91
N ASN A 10 5.78 -4.58 28.60
CA ASN A 10 5.58 -5.61 29.61
C ASN A 10 4.37 -6.49 29.25
N SER A 11 3.97 -7.38 30.15
CA SER A 11 2.79 -8.26 29.97
C SER A 11 1.67 -7.94 30.97
N MET A 12 1.54 -6.67 31.36
CA MET A 12 0.49 -6.25 32.30
C MET A 12 -0.88 -6.35 31.63
N SER A 13 -1.80 -7.10 32.22
CA SER A 13 -3.09 -7.42 31.60
C SER A 13 -4.32 -6.95 32.39
N SER A 14 -4.11 -6.25 33.51
CA SER A 14 -5.18 -5.73 34.35
C SER A 14 -5.67 -4.34 33.90
N SER A 15 -6.74 -3.85 34.51
CA SER A 15 -7.12 -2.44 34.40
C SER A 15 -6.12 -1.53 35.12
N ILE A 16 -5.94 -0.30 34.63
CA ILE A 16 -5.15 0.72 35.32
C ILE A 16 -5.86 1.10 36.63
N PRO A 17 -5.20 0.97 37.80
CA PRO A 17 -5.81 1.32 39.07
C PRO A 17 -6.04 2.84 39.16
N ARG A 18 -7.05 3.24 39.95
CA ARG A 18 -7.32 4.66 40.21
C ARG A 18 -6.25 5.25 41.14
N PHE A 19 -5.18 5.77 40.56
CA PHE A 19 -4.14 6.46 41.30
C PHE A 19 -4.64 7.83 41.80
N GLN A 20 -4.83 7.99 43.10
CA GLN A 20 -5.33 9.25 43.67
C GLN A 20 -4.25 10.33 43.86
N ASN A 21 -2.96 10.00 43.80
CA ASN A 21 -1.87 10.93 44.20
C ASN A 21 -0.73 11.04 43.16
N PHE A 22 -1.04 11.50 41.95
CA PHE A 22 -0.09 11.81 40.88
C PHE A 22 0.03 13.32 40.59
N SER A 23 0.02 14.14 41.64
CA SER A 23 0.06 15.60 41.54
C SER A 23 1.34 16.21 40.92
N LYS A 24 2.40 15.40 40.71
CA LYS A 24 3.67 15.84 40.11
C LYS A 24 4.07 15.02 38.87
N LEU A 25 3.18 14.17 38.34
CA LEU A 25 3.52 13.27 37.24
C LEU A 25 3.67 14.05 35.94
N GLU A 26 4.85 13.98 35.32
CA GLU A 26 5.19 14.68 34.07
C GLU A 26 5.17 13.75 32.85
N HIS A 27 5.48 12.47 33.08
CA HIS A 27 5.57 11.45 32.05
C HIS A 27 4.94 10.14 32.53
N LEU A 28 4.00 9.63 31.73
CA LEU A 28 3.35 8.33 31.93
C LEU A 28 3.42 7.52 30.64
N ASP A 29 4.20 6.45 30.66
CA ASP A 29 4.28 5.48 29.57
C ASP A 29 3.85 4.10 30.08
N LEU A 30 2.78 3.58 29.48
CA LEU A 30 2.20 2.26 29.74
C LEU A 30 2.03 1.48 28.44
N SER A 31 2.74 1.88 27.37
CA SER A 31 2.60 1.31 26.03
C SER A 31 3.03 -0.16 25.94
N ASP A 32 2.63 -0.85 24.87
CA ASP A 32 3.05 -2.22 24.57
C ASP A 32 2.84 -3.18 25.75
N ASN A 33 1.58 -3.32 26.17
CA ASN A 33 1.12 -4.20 27.24
C ASN A 33 -0.22 -4.86 26.84
N ASP A 34 -0.88 -5.54 27.79
CA ASP A 34 -2.21 -6.14 27.61
C ASP A 34 -3.29 -5.42 28.46
N LEU A 35 -3.07 -4.17 28.86
CA LEU A 35 -3.94 -3.42 29.78
C LEU A 35 -5.36 -3.28 29.21
N GLN A 36 -6.36 -3.38 30.09
CA GLN A 36 -7.78 -3.46 29.70
C GLN A 36 -8.63 -2.39 30.39
N GLY A 37 -9.86 -2.22 29.91
CA GLY A 37 -10.85 -1.33 30.52
C GLY A 37 -10.61 0.15 30.26
N ILE A 38 -11.28 1.00 31.03
CA ILE A 38 -11.32 2.45 30.80
C ILE A 38 -10.12 3.14 31.46
N PHE A 39 -9.47 4.04 30.71
CA PHE A 39 -8.41 4.88 31.26
C PHE A 39 -8.96 5.79 32.37
N PRO A 40 -8.36 5.78 33.58
CA PRO A 40 -8.82 6.60 34.70
C PRO A 40 -8.49 8.09 34.48
N THR A 41 -9.43 8.86 33.94
CA THR A 41 -9.27 10.30 33.61
C THR A 41 -8.84 11.17 34.79
N ILE A 42 -9.09 10.70 36.02
CA ILE A 42 -8.62 11.34 37.25
C ILE A 42 -7.09 11.56 37.27
N ILE A 43 -6.31 10.74 36.55
CA ILE A 43 -4.85 10.94 36.39
C ILE A 43 -4.57 12.25 35.64
N LEU A 44 -5.36 12.55 34.60
CA LEU A 44 -5.26 13.78 33.81
C LEU A 44 -5.76 14.98 34.61
N GLU A 45 -6.88 14.81 35.31
CA GLU A 45 -7.50 15.87 36.12
C GLU A 45 -6.62 16.28 37.30
N ASN A 46 -5.91 15.33 37.92
CA ASN A 46 -5.04 15.59 39.08
C ASN A 46 -3.60 15.98 38.72
N SER A 47 -3.14 15.71 37.50
CA SER A 47 -1.76 16.04 37.11
C SER A 47 -1.69 17.25 36.19
N GLN A 48 -1.49 18.41 36.81
CA GLN A 48 -1.26 19.66 36.07
C GLN A 48 0.09 19.70 35.32
N TRP A 49 0.97 18.73 35.58
CA TRP A 49 2.32 18.69 35.02
C TRP A 49 2.51 17.64 33.93
N LEU A 50 1.49 16.81 33.67
CA LEU A 50 1.59 15.73 32.71
C LEU A 50 1.77 16.31 31.30
N LYS A 51 2.92 16.00 30.70
CA LYS A 51 3.31 16.44 29.35
C LYS A 51 3.32 15.27 28.36
N PHE A 52 3.60 14.07 28.84
CA PHE A 52 3.69 12.87 28.02
C PHE A 52 2.75 11.81 28.56
N LEU A 53 1.86 11.33 27.70
CA LEU A 53 1.00 10.20 27.95
C LEU A 53 1.08 9.24 26.77
N ASP A 54 1.55 8.03 27.02
CA ASP A 54 1.50 6.93 26.08
C ASP A 54 0.84 5.71 26.73
N VAL A 55 -0.26 5.25 26.13
CA VAL A 55 -0.96 4.01 26.50
C VAL A 55 -1.20 3.14 25.26
N SER A 56 -0.42 3.36 24.20
CA SER A 56 -0.56 2.66 22.93
C SER A 56 -0.33 1.15 23.02
N SER A 57 -0.79 0.41 22.01
CA SER A 57 -0.63 -1.05 21.92
C SER A 57 -1.14 -1.77 23.17
N ASN A 58 -2.41 -1.57 23.50
CA ASN A 58 -3.08 -2.20 24.64
C ASN A 58 -4.50 -2.63 24.22
N ARG A 59 -5.36 -2.98 25.17
CA ARG A 59 -6.77 -3.38 24.95
C ARG A 59 -7.73 -2.44 25.65
N MET A 60 -7.34 -1.18 25.84
CA MET A 60 -8.11 -0.18 26.56
C MET A 60 -9.29 0.33 25.75
N GLU A 61 -10.37 0.72 26.43
CA GLU A 61 -11.63 1.15 25.81
C GLU A 61 -12.18 2.44 26.45
N GLY A 62 -13.28 2.95 25.88
CA GLY A 62 -14.01 4.11 26.37
C GLY A 62 -13.75 5.40 25.60
N GLU A 63 -14.44 6.47 26.00
CA GLU A 63 -14.47 7.76 25.28
C GLU A 63 -13.47 8.78 25.85
N LEU A 64 -12.17 8.46 25.84
CA LEU A 64 -11.15 9.27 26.50
C LEU A 64 -11.09 10.73 25.98
N LEU A 65 -11.23 10.93 24.67
CA LEU A 65 -11.09 12.25 24.03
C LEU A 65 -12.35 13.13 24.11
N LYS A 66 -13.40 12.68 24.81
CA LYS A 66 -14.65 13.43 24.93
C LYS A 66 -14.46 14.78 25.65
N ASN A 67 -13.55 14.83 26.63
CA ASN A 67 -13.29 16.03 27.42
C ASN A 67 -11.94 16.67 27.06
N SER A 68 -11.94 17.60 26.11
CA SER A 68 -10.74 18.28 25.61
C SER A 68 -9.98 19.09 26.68
N SER A 69 -10.65 19.53 27.75
CA SER A 69 -10.03 20.34 28.81
C SER A 69 -8.97 19.57 29.64
N SER A 70 -9.07 18.24 29.70
CA SER A 70 -8.15 17.39 30.47
C SER A 70 -6.77 17.25 29.82
N PHE A 71 -6.60 17.68 28.56
CA PHE A 71 -5.38 17.48 27.77
C PHE A 71 -4.57 18.76 27.55
N CYS A 72 -4.95 19.88 28.16
CA CYS A 72 -4.36 21.20 27.90
C CYS A 72 -2.84 21.31 28.17
N ASN A 73 -2.31 20.49 29.10
CA ASN A 73 -0.89 20.51 29.49
C ASN A 73 -0.03 19.49 28.72
N LEU A 74 -0.67 18.58 27.98
CA LEU A 74 0.06 17.56 27.24
C LEU A 74 0.79 18.15 26.03
N GLN A 75 1.93 17.56 25.75
CA GLN A 75 2.72 17.75 24.53
C GLN A 75 2.66 16.51 23.64
N VAL A 76 2.64 15.32 24.25
CA VAL A 76 2.52 14.04 23.56
C VAL A 76 1.33 13.27 24.11
N LEU A 77 0.45 12.86 23.21
CA LEU A 77 -0.67 11.97 23.48
C LEU A 77 -0.63 10.81 22.47
N SER A 78 -0.39 9.61 22.96
CA SER A 78 -0.41 8.38 22.16
C SER A 78 -1.41 7.38 22.75
N LEU A 79 -2.45 7.09 21.97
CA LEU A 79 -3.52 6.13 22.28
C LEU A 79 -3.57 4.99 21.25
N ARG A 80 -2.59 4.93 20.35
CA ARG A 80 -2.57 4.06 19.17
C ARG A 80 -2.88 2.59 19.49
N SER A 81 -3.52 1.87 18.57
CA SER A 81 -3.72 0.41 18.65
C SER A 81 -4.39 -0.02 19.97
N ASN A 82 -5.62 0.47 20.16
CA ASN A 82 -6.48 0.19 21.31
C ASN A 82 -7.94 0.02 20.84
N LYS A 83 -8.91 0.05 21.77
CA LYS A 83 -10.35 0.01 21.50
C LYS A 83 -11.05 1.31 21.96
N PHE A 84 -10.34 2.43 22.02
CA PHE A 84 -10.94 3.71 22.38
C PHE A 84 -11.97 4.12 21.34
N SER A 85 -13.05 4.77 21.79
CA SER A 85 -14.19 5.12 20.94
C SER A 85 -14.71 6.52 21.25
N GLY A 86 -15.87 6.87 20.69
CA GLY A 86 -16.46 8.19 20.82
C GLY A 86 -15.85 9.22 19.86
N ARG A 87 -16.14 10.51 20.11
CA ARG A 87 -15.72 11.61 19.24
C ARG A 87 -14.38 12.20 19.66
N ILE A 88 -13.62 12.66 18.68
CA ILE A 88 -12.35 13.36 18.88
C ILE A 88 -12.63 14.82 19.22
N PHE A 89 -12.20 15.25 20.41
CA PHE A 89 -12.23 16.62 20.91
C PHE A 89 -13.58 17.33 20.69
N ASN A 90 -14.63 16.84 21.39
CA ASN A 90 -15.90 17.57 21.45
C ASN A 90 -15.67 18.92 22.15
N ALA A 91 -15.86 20.02 21.43
CA ALA A 91 -16.06 21.33 22.02
C ALA A 91 -17.56 21.59 22.09
N HIS A 92 -18.18 21.33 23.25
CA HIS A 92 -19.47 21.97 23.53
C HIS A 92 -19.22 23.48 23.57
N ASN A 93 -20.03 24.25 22.82
CA ASN A 93 -20.07 25.70 22.85
C ASN A 93 -20.14 26.18 24.32
N GLY A 94 -19.01 26.61 24.89
CA GLY A 94 -18.95 27.12 26.26
C GLY A 94 -17.65 26.91 27.04
N ALA A 95 -16.75 25.98 26.67
CA ALA A 95 -15.60 25.62 27.53
C ALA A 95 -14.19 25.77 26.91
N LEU A 96 -14.05 26.28 25.68
CA LEU A 96 -12.75 26.61 25.08
C LEU A 96 -12.70 28.06 24.60
N ASN A 97 -13.10 28.99 25.46
CA ASN A 97 -12.62 30.37 25.33
C ASN A 97 -11.27 30.46 26.06
N SER A 98 -10.17 30.46 25.30
CA SER A 98 -8.86 31.09 25.63
C SER A 98 -7.65 30.22 26.00
N GLY A 99 -7.66 28.89 25.88
CA GLY A 99 -6.45 28.08 26.11
C GLY A 99 -5.77 27.63 24.81
N ARG A 100 -4.57 28.12 24.49
CA ARG A 100 -3.70 27.46 23.48
C ARG A 100 -3.35 26.07 24.00
N SER A 101 -3.44 25.04 23.15
CA SER A 101 -2.95 23.71 23.50
C SER A 101 -1.44 23.63 23.30
N ASN A 102 -0.75 22.90 24.17
CA ASN A 102 0.69 22.61 24.04
C ASN A 102 0.98 21.32 23.26
N LEU A 103 -0.04 20.67 22.70
CA LEU A 103 0.11 19.41 21.99
C LEU A 103 0.98 19.59 20.74
N LYS A 104 2.01 18.75 20.66
CA LYS A 104 2.95 18.64 19.53
C LYS A 104 2.75 17.34 18.77
N THR A 105 2.39 16.27 19.48
CA THR A 105 2.16 14.95 18.93
C THR A 105 0.83 14.41 19.43
N VAL A 106 -0.04 14.05 18.48
CA VAL A 106 -1.27 13.31 18.74
C VAL A 106 -1.28 12.10 17.82
N ASP A 107 -1.17 10.91 18.40
CA ASP A 107 -1.37 9.63 17.73
C ASP A 107 -2.52 8.89 18.39
N VAL A 108 -3.63 8.77 17.68
CA VAL A 108 -4.81 8.02 18.13
C VAL A 108 -5.25 7.02 17.06
N SER A 109 -4.29 6.62 16.22
CA SER A 109 -4.51 5.69 15.10
C SER A 109 -4.92 4.31 15.58
N ASP A 110 -5.55 3.51 14.69
CA ASP A 110 -5.91 2.12 14.96
C ASP A 110 -6.77 1.97 16.23
N ASN A 111 -7.95 2.60 16.20
CA ASN A 111 -8.94 2.65 17.28
C ASN A 111 -10.36 2.65 16.69
N ASN A 112 -11.38 2.87 17.54
CA ASN A 112 -12.79 2.94 17.17
C ASN A 112 -13.37 4.36 17.28
N PHE A 113 -12.56 5.41 17.14
CA PHE A 113 -13.05 6.79 17.15
C PHE A 113 -14.00 7.06 15.98
N SER A 114 -15.06 7.82 16.21
CA SER A 114 -16.11 8.10 15.24
C SER A 114 -16.64 9.53 15.34
N GLY A 115 -17.65 9.86 14.52
CA GLY A 115 -18.15 11.23 14.41
C GLY A 115 -17.26 12.10 13.54
N HIS A 116 -17.35 13.43 13.70
CA HIS A 116 -16.71 14.39 12.80
C HIS A 116 -15.43 14.96 13.39
N LEU A 117 -14.52 15.34 12.50
CA LEU A 117 -13.38 16.17 12.84
C LEU A 117 -13.84 17.52 13.43
N PRO A 118 -13.26 17.99 14.55
CA PRO A 118 -13.68 19.23 15.20
C PRO A 118 -13.31 20.47 14.39
N ASN A 119 -14.08 21.55 14.56
CA ASN A 119 -13.83 22.84 13.91
C ASN A 119 -12.84 23.73 14.67
N GLN A 120 -12.18 23.18 15.70
CA GLN A 120 -11.28 23.91 16.59
C GLN A 120 -9.81 23.49 16.41
N PHE A 121 -9.44 22.93 15.26
CA PHE A 121 -8.04 22.57 14.98
C PHE A 121 -7.10 23.77 15.10
N GLY A 122 -7.59 24.98 14.82
CA GLY A 122 -6.86 26.24 15.03
C GLY A 122 -6.26 26.47 16.41
N ASN A 123 -6.71 25.73 17.43
CA ASN A 123 -6.18 25.81 18.79
C ASN A 123 -4.86 25.05 19.01
N PHE A 124 -4.51 24.12 18.10
CA PHE A 124 -3.31 23.26 18.21
C PHE A 124 -2.15 23.78 17.34
N LYS A 125 -1.78 25.06 17.50
CA LYS A 125 -0.79 25.71 16.62
C LYS A 125 0.61 25.11 16.69
N ASP A 126 0.95 24.46 17.80
CA ASP A 126 2.24 23.82 18.02
C ASP A 126 2.25 22.35 17.58
N LEU A 127 1.14 21.84 17.03
CA LEU A 127 1.01 20.46 16.59
C LEU A 127 1.90 20.21 15.37
N VAL A 128 2.78 19.22 15.49
CA VAL A 128 3.75 18.81 14.49
C VAL A 128 3.35 17.48 13.85
N PHE A 129 2.79 16.58 14.64
CA PHE A 129 2.38 15.24 14.23
C PHE A 129 0.92 14.98 14.61
N LEU A 130 0.10 14.63 13.62
CA LEU A 130 -1.29 14.25 13.81
C LEU A 130 -1.59 12.97 13.03
N ASP A 131 -1.77 11.87 13.74
CA ASP A 131 -2.23 10.60 13.17
C ASP A 131 -3.58 10.18 13.77
N LEU A 132 -4.60 10.19 12.92
CA LEU A 132 -5.97 9.76 13.21
C LEU A 132 -6.37 8.55 12.36
N SER A 133 -5.40 7.89 11.72
CA SER A 133 -5.67 6.84 10.73
C SER A 133 -6.31 5.59 11.32
N GLN A 134 -6.93 4.76 10.48
CA GLN A 134 -7.54 3.49 10.89
C GLN A 134 -8.56 3.67 12.03
N ASN A 135 -9.54 4.53 11.81
CA ASN A 135 -10.65 4.78 12.71
C ASN A 135 -11.97 4.79 11.90
N SER A 136 -13.07 5.24 12.49
CA SER A 136 -14.38 5.39 11.84
C SER A 136 -14.83 6.86 11.78
N ILE A 137 -13.89 7.79 11.65
CA ILE A 137 -14.16 9.23 11.58
C ILE A 137 -14.82 9.55 10.25
N SER A 138 -15.86 10.38 10.26
CA SER A 138 -16.72 10.68 9.11
C SER A 138 -16.94 12.18 8.92
N GLY A 139 -17.56 12.55 7.80
CA GLY A 139 -17.83 13.94 7.46
C GLY A 139 -16.62 14.66 6.86
N PRO A 140 -16.71 15.99 6.64
CA PRO A 140 -15.70 16.74 5.92
C PRO A 140 -14.43 17.02 6.72
N ILE A 141 -13.33 17.17 5.99
CA ILE A 141 -12.10 17.77 6.52
C ILE A 141 -12.39 19.25 6.81
N SER A 142 -12.28 19.66 8.07
CA SER A 142 -12.53 21.05 8.48
C SER A 142 -11.48 21.99 7.89
N ALA A 143 -11.92 23.13 7.33
CA ALA A 143 -11.03 24.18 6.82
C ALA A 143 -10.07 24.73 7.89
N THR A 144 -10.43 24.62 9.17
CA THR A 144 -9.58 25.02 10.29
C THR A 144 -8.32 24.17 10.45
N LEU A 145 -8.25 23.00 9.80
CA LEU A 145 -7.03 22.19 9.74
C LEU A 145 -5.87 22.96 9.11
N GLY A 146 -6.15 23.84 8.13
CA GLY A 146 -5.15 24.71 7.51
C GLY A 146 -4.53 25.76 8.43
N GLN A 147 -4.97 25.85 9.69
CA GLN A 147 -4.41 26.75 10.71
C GLN A 147 -3.29 26.08 11.55
N LEU A 148 -3.03 24.79 11.35
CA LEU A 148 -1.96 24.03 12.02
C LEU A 148 -0.59 24.36 11.41
N SER A 149 -0.11 25.58 11.61
CA SER A 149 1.08 26.11 10.93
C SER A 149 2.38 25.33 11.20
N SER A 150 2.47 24.58 12.30
CA SER A 150 3.64 23.77 12.66
C SER A 150 3.59 22.33 12.16
N LEU A 151 2.48 21.94 11.51
CA LEU A 151 2.23 20.54 11.16
C LEU A 151 3.19 20.07 10.08
N ARG A 152 3.85 18.94 10.35
CA ARG A 152 4.78 18.27 9.43
C ARG A 152 4.20 16.96 8.92
N ILE A 153 3.48 16.22 9.76
CA ILE A 153 2.86 14.95 9.40
C ILE A 153 1.36 15.01 9.70
N LEU A 154 0.57 14.77 8.65
CA LEU A 154 -0.88 14.62 8.71
C LEU A 154 -1.26 13.25 8.15
N ASN A 155 -1.81 12.37 8.99
CA ASN A 155 -2.36 11.09 8.57
C ASN A 155 -3.82 10.96 9.00
N LEU A 156 -4.71 10.95 8.02
CA LEU A 156 -6.17 10.76 8.17
C LEU A 156 -6.64 9.51 7.41
N SER A 157 -5.72 8.66 6.98
CA SER A 157 -6.02 7.53 6.09
C SER A 157 -6.93 6.48 6.75
N PHE A 158 -7.59 5.65 5.95
CA PHE A 158 -8.46 4.57 6.46
C PHE A 158 -9.51 5.06 7.45
N ASN A 159 -10.34 5.99 6.99
CA ASN A 159 -11.48 6.52 7.73
C ASN A 159 -12.71 6.59 6.80
N ASN A 160 -13.79 7.21 7.26
CA ASN A 160 -15.02 7.44 6.52
C ASN A 160 -15.21 8.92 6.15
N LEU A 161 -14.11 9.70 6.03
CA LEU A 161 -14.16 11.12 5.71
C LEU A 161 -14.76 11.32 4.31
N SER A 162 -15.54 12.39 4.14
CA SER A 162 -16.31 12.62 2.91
C SER A 162 -16.34 14.10 2.50
N GLY A 163 -16.79 14.39 1.28
CA GLY A 163 -16.83 15.74 0.75
C GLY A 163 -15.46 16.25 0.30
N LYS A 164 -15.36 17.57 0.11
CA LYS A 164 -14.20 18.23 -0.50
C LYS A 164 -13.03 18.41 0.47
N ILE A 165 -11.82 18.37 -0.06
CA ILE A 165 -10.64 18.87 0.63
C ILE A 165 -10.73 20.41 0.67
N PRO A 166 -10.61 21.07 1.82
CA PRO A 166 -10.62 22.53 1.90
C PRO A 166 -9.34 23.13 1.31
N GLU A 167 -9.46 24.23 0.57
CA GLU A 167 -8.32 24.96 -0.01
C GLU A 167 -7.29 25.40 1.04
N ASN A 168 -7.74 25.63 2.29
CA ASN A 168 -6.89 25.98 3.42
C ASN A 168 -5.80 24.94 3.72
N ILE A 169 -5.91 23.70 3.26
CA ILE A 169 -4.82 22.72 3.37
C ILE A 169 -3.53 23.24 2.72
N GLY A 170 -3.65 24.04 1.66
CA GLY A 170 -2.53 24.65 0.95
C GLY A 170 -1.78 25.70 1.76
N LEU A 171 -2.21 26.03 2.99
CA LEU A 171 -1.53 26.95 3.92
C LEU A 171 -0.50 26.24 4.82
N LEU A 172 -0.47 24.90 4.85
CA LEU A 172 0.39 24.11 5.73
C LEU A 172 1.85 24.06 5.22
N SER A 173 2.56 25.18 5.34
CA SER A 173 3.90 25.35 4.76
C SER A 173 4.99 24.42 5.31
N ASN A 174 4.82 23.88 6.51
CA ASN A 174 5.74 22.92 7.12
C ASN A 174 5.39 21.46 6.80
N LEU A 175 4.31 21.20 6.06
CA LEU A 175 3.84 19.84 5.81
C LEU A 175 4.82 19.07 4.93
N GLU A 176 5.29 17.94 5.45
CA GLU A 176 6.21 17.02 4.80
C GLU A 176 5.47 15.78 4.29
N VAL A 177 4.54 15.25 5.11
CA VAL A 177 3.75 14.08 4.76
C VAL A 177 2.26 14.39 4.89
N MET A 178 1.54 14.18 3.80
CA MET A 178 0.09 14.23 3.77
C MET A 178 -0.45 12.87 3.33
N ASP A 179 -1.07 12.14 4.27
CA ASP A 179 -1.82 10.92 3.97
C ASP A 179 -3.30 11.09 4.32
N ILE A 180 -4.14 11.04 3.29
CA ILE A 180 -5.60 11.10 3.40
C ILE A 180 -6.26 9.97 2.60
N GLY A 181 -5.49 8.92 2.31
CA GLY A 181 -5.93 7.80 1.48
C GLY A 181 -7.03 6.94 2.11
N ASN A 182 -7.69 6.10 1.31
CA ASN A 182 -8.76 5.20 1.76
C ASN A 182 -9.85 5.93 2.56
N ASN A 183 -10.49 6.90 1.92
CA ASN A 183 -11.63 7.64 2.46
C ASN A 183 -12.72 7.76 1.37
N GLN A 184 -13.73 8.59 1.61
CA GLN A 184 -14.82 8.88 0.67
C GLN A 184 -14.74 10.33 0.16
N LEU A 185 -13.53 10.91 0.12
CA LEU A 185 -13.32 12.30 -0.30
C LEU A 185 -13.60 12.47 -1.79
N ASP A 186 -14.15 13.62 -2.16
CA ASP A 186 -14.50 13.96 -3.53
C ASP A 186 -14.15 15.42 -3.88
N GLY A 187 -14.49 15.83 -5.09
CA GLY A 187 -14.27 17.19 -5.57
C GLY A 187 -12.98 17.36 -6.36
N ILE A 188 -12.66 18.63 -6.63
CA ILE A 188 -11.63 19.02 -7.59
C ILE A 188 -10.48 19.70 -6.85
N LEU A 189 -9.27 19.16 -6.99
CA LEU A 189 -8.04 19.76 -6.50
C LEU A 189 -7.41 20.62 -7.59
N THR A 190 -7.25 21.89 -7.26
CA THR A 190 -6.56 22.90 -8.05
C THR A 190 -5.22 23.25 -7.40
N GLN A 191 -4.43 24.08 -8.06
CA GLN A 191 -3.13 24.57 -7.56
C GLN A 191 -3.21 25.21 -6.18
N ILE A 192 -4.37 25.78 -5.80
CA ILE A 192 -4.58 26.44 -4.51
C ILE A 192 -4.41 25.47 -3.34
N HIS A 193 -4.84 24.23 -3.51
CA HIS A 193 -4.72 23.18 -2.48
C HIS A 193 -3.25 22.82 -2.16
N PHE A 194 -2.34 23.19 -3.06
CA PHE A 194 -0.93 22.85 -2.99
C PHE A 194 -0.02 24.08 -2.85
N ALA A 195 -0.59 25.29 -2.77
CA ALA A 195 0.11 26.54 -3.07
C ALA A 195 1.35 26.81 -2.19
N ASN A 196 1.28 26.50 -0.89
CA ASN A 196 2.40 26.76 0.03
C ASN A 196 3.05 25.48 0.57
N LEU A 197 2.76 24.30 0.01
CA LEU A 197 3.28 23.02 0.52
C LEU A 197 4.76 22.80 0.14
N THR A 198 5.66 23.74 0.44
CA THR A 198 7.04 23.77 -0.05
C THR A 198 7.91 22.61 0.44
N ASN A 199 7.57 22.02 1.60
CA ASN A 199 8.33 20.94 2.23
C ASN A 199 7.77 19.54 1.94
N LEU A 200 6.72 19.42 1.11
CA LEU A 200 6.03 18.16 0.88
C LEU A 200 6.93 17.13 0.19
N ILE A 201 7.09 15.97 0.82
CA ILE A 201 7.89 14.84 0.33
C ILE A 201 7.04 13.59 0.05
N VAL A 202 5.89 13.43 0.72
CA VAL A 202 4.97 12.31 0.52
C VAL A 202 3.55 12.86 0.37
N LEU A 203 2.90 12.51 -0.75
CA LEU A 203 1.50 12.81 -1.02
C LEU A 203 0.76 11.52 -1.26
N ASN A 204 -0.05 11.13 -0.27
CA ASN A 204 -0.87 9.94 -0.33
C ASN A 204 -2.36 10.31 -0.27
N MET A 205 -3.08 10.06 -1.35
CA MET A 205 -4.51 10.34 -1.50
C MET A 205 -5.28 9.19 -2.13
N TYR A 206 -4.65 8.02 -2.25
CA TYR A 206 -5.20 6.85 -2.92
C TYR A 206 -6.60 6.47 -2.45
N SER A 207 -7.34 5.75 -3.30
CA SER A 207 -8.67 5.22 -2.98
C SER A 207 -9.64 6.29 -2.46
N ASN A 208 -9.71 7.42 -3.18
CA ASN A 208 -10.71 8.47 -3.02
C ASN A 208 -11.35 8.79 -4.38
N LYS A 209 -12.37 9.66 -4.41
CA LYS A 209 -13.07 10.10 -5.64
C LYS A 209 -12.60 11.47 -6.12
N LEU A 210 -11.33 11.80 -5.86
CA LEU A 210 -10.75 13.12 -6.12
C LEU A 210 -10.42 13.30 -7.61
N VAL A 211 -10.57 14.52 -8.10
CA VAL A 211 -10.15 14.94 -9.44
C VAL A 211 -9.03 15.96 -9.33
N ILE A 212 -7.85 15.67 -9.88
CA ILE A 212 -6.73 16.62 -9.91
C ILE A 212 -6.81 17.41 -11.21
N ASN A 213 -7.21 18.67 -11.11
CA ASN A 213 -7.32 19.58 -12.25
C ASN A 213 -6.45 20.82 -12.02
N VAL A 214 -5.17 20.67 -12.37
CA VAL A 214 -4.17 21.73 -12.30
C VAL A 214 -3.82 22.22 -13.70
N GLY A 215 -3.47 23.50 -13.81
CA GLY A 215 -3.10 24.13 -15.07
C GLY A 215 -1.88 23.46 -15.70
N THR A 216 -1.84 23.42 -17.03
CA THR A 216 -0.79 22.71 -17.80
C THR A 216 0.61 23.30 -17.63
N SER A 217 0.70 24.58 -17.25
CA SER A 217 1.94 25.32 -16.95
C SER A 217 2.24 25.41 -15.46
N TRP A 218 1.47 24.72 -14.61
CA TRP A 218 1.68 24.78 -13.17
C TRP A 218 2.99 24.09 -12.79
N VAL A 219 3.76 24.79 -11.94
CA VAL A 219 4.96 24.28 -11.29
C VAL A 219 4.63 24.15 -9.81
N PRO A 220 4.56 22.93 -9.25
CA PRO A 220 4.35 22.73 -7.82
C PRO A 220 5.53 23.29 -7.01
N PRO A 221 5.29 23.80 -5.79
CA PRO A 221 6.33 24.41 -4.96
C PRO A 221 7.23 23.38 -4.24
N PHE A 222 7.05 22.08 -4.49
CA PHE A 222 7.70 20.98 -3.80
C PHE A 222 8.51 20.07 -4.72
N GLN A 223 9.35 19.24 -4.10
CA GLN A 223 10.10 18.15 -4.73
C GLN A 223 9.78 16.85 -4.01
N ILE A 224 8.79 16.15 -4.54
CA ILE A 224 8.19 14.99 -3.90
C ILE A 224 9.00 13.72 -4.15
N GLN A 225 8.98 12.81 -3.18
CA GLN A 225 9.62 11.49 -3.24
C GLN A 225 8.61 10.38 -3.53
N GLU A 226 7.45 10.46 -2.88
CA GLU A 226 6.39 9.45 -3.02
C GLU A 226 5.08 10.11 -3.43
N ILE A 227 4.52 9.64 -4.55
CA ILE A 227 3.22 10.06 -5.06
C ILE A 227 2.34 8.81 -5.10
N LEU A 228 1.36 8.75 -4.21
CA LEU A 228 0.41 7.64 -4.09
C LEU A 228 -1.00 8.19 -4.29
N ILE A 229 -1.46 8.19 -5.54
CA ILE A 229 -2.76 8.79 -5.91
C ILE A 229 -3.61 7.83 -6.74
N SER A 230 -3.45 6.53 -6.50
CA SER A 230 -4.25 5.51 -7.17
C SER A 230 -5.74 5.70 -6.96
N SER A 231 -6.51 5.39 -8.00
CA SER A 231 -7.96 5.63 -8.10
C SER A 231 -8.40 7.11 -8.01
N CYS A 232 -7.49 8.09 -7.96
CA CYS A 232 -7.81 9.49 -8.18
C CYS A 232 -7.80 9.83 -9.67
N LYS A 233 -8.72 10.67 -10.13
CA LYS A 233 -8.78 11.09 -11.54
C LYS A 233 -7.73 12.16 -11.82
N VAL A 234 -6.66 11.78 -12.52
CA VAL A 234 -5.57 12.68 -12.96
C VAL A 234 -5.62 12.92 -14.48
N GLY A 235 -6.13 11.93 -15.22
CA GLY A 235 -6.25 12.00 -16.67
C GLY A 235 -7.36 12.95 -17.18
N PRO A 236 -7.50 13.09 -18.51
CA PRO A 236 -7.02 12.13 -19.51
C PRO A 236 -5.54 12.29 -19.91
N LYS A 237 -4.95 13.48 -19.76
CA LYS A 237 -3.57 13.74 -20.16
C LYS A 237 -2.58 13.29 -19.09
N PHE A 238 -1.36 12.95 -19.49
CA PHE A 238 -0.30 12.68 -18.52
C PHE A 238 0.06 13.98 -17.77
N PRO A 239 0.18 13.97 -16.43
CA PRO A 239 0.38 15.18 -15.65
C PRO A 239 1.71 15.89 -15.97
N ASN A 240 1.62 17.10 -16.55
CA ASN A 240 2.80 17.88 -16.95
C ASN A 240 3.63 18.38 -15.77
N TRP A 241 3.03 18.57 -14.59
CA TRP A 241 3.72 19.07 -13.41
C TRP A 241 4.83 18.10 -12.94
N LEU A 242 4.71 16.79 -13.25
CA LEU A 242 5.77 15.80 -12.98
C LEU A 242 7.11 16.16 -13.64
N ARG A 243 7.11 16.89 -14.77
CA ARG A 243 8.33 17.32 -15.47
C ARG A 243 9.30 18.11 -14.59
N THR A 244 8.78 18.71 -13.53
CA THR A 244 9.55 19.56 -12.60
C THR A 244 10.11 18.80 -11.41
N GLN A 245 9.68 17.55 -11.22
CA GLN A 245 10.10 16.71 -10.10
C GLN A 245 11.44 16.04 -10.42
N LYS A 246 12.32 15.94 -9.41
CA LYS A 246 13.66 15.35 -9.55
C LYS A 246 13.97 14.26 -8.53
N LYS A 247 13.07 14.03 -7.57
CA LYS A 247 13.30 13.15 -6.42
C LYS A 247 12.32 11.98 -6.33
N VAL A 248 11.53 11.73 -7.38
CA VAL A 248 10.48 10.70 -7.36
C VAL A 248 11.11 9.31 -7.30
N LEU A 249 10.88 8.62 -6.18
CA LEU A 249 11.29 7.23 -5.92
C LEU A 249 10.10 6.29 -6.08
N VAL A 250 8.91 6.74 -5.70
CA VAL A 250 7.67 5.96 -5.77
C VAL A 250 6.60 6.76 -6.51
N LEU A 251 6.02 6.14 -7.54
CA LEU A 251 4.91 6.70 -8.29
C LEU A 251 3.81 5.65 -8.48
N ASP A 252 2.69 5.84 -7.79
CA ASP A 252 1.45 5.12 -8.03
C ASP A 252 0.37 6.10 -8.54
N MET A 253 0.04 5.94 -9.82
CA MET A 253 -1.12 6.55 -10.48
C MET A 253 -1.97 5.46 -11.14
N SER A 254 -2.10 4.30 -10.51
CA SER A 254 -2.98 3.24 -11.00
C SER A 254 -4.44 3.69 -10.97
N ASN A 255 -5.23 3.22 -11.94
CA ASN A 255 -6.65 3.57 -12.08
C ASN A 255 -6.91 5.10 -12.10
N ALA A 256 -5.99 5.89 -12.67
CA ALA A 256 -6.04 7.35 -12.64
C ALA A 256 -6.74 8.00 -13.85
N SER A 257 -7.43 7.19 -14.66
CA SER A 257 -8.14 7.60 -15.89
C SER A 257 -7.24 8.25 -16.97
N ILE A 258 -5.94 7.95 -16.98
CA ILE A 258 -4.99 8.51 -17.96
C ILE A 258 -5.13 7.77 -19.29
N SER A 259 -5.39 8.49 -20.39
CA SER A 259 -5.57 7.93 -21.74
C SER A 259 -4.59 8.47 -22.79
N ASP A 260 -3.55 9.15 -22.30
CA ASP A 260 -2.51 9.76 -23.12
C ASP A 260 -1.52 8.72 -23.70
N GLU A 261 -0.69 9.17 -24.65
CA GLU A 261 0.50 8.42 -25.02
C GLU A 261 1.58 8.60 -23.96
N VAL A 262 2.36 7.54 -23.70
CA VAL A 262 3.54 7.57 -22.83
C VAL A 262 4.50 8.68 -23.30
N PRO A 263 4.71 9.72 -22.48
CA PRO A 263 5.49 10.86 -22.92
C PRO A 263 6.99 10.56 -23.00
N HIS A 264 7.67 11.11 -24.00
CA HIS A 264 9.12 10.90 -24.22
C HIS A 264 9.99 11.39 -23.04
N TRP A 265 9.53 12.41 -22.32
CA TRP A 265 10.25 12.99 -21.18
C TRP A 265 10.14 12.16 -19.90
N LEU A 266 9.19 11.22 -19.83
CA LEU A 266 8.86 10.48 -18.59
C LEU A 266 10.09 9.76 -18.04
N SER A 267 10.84 9.07 -18.90
CA SER A 267 12.06 8.36 -18.52
C SER A 267 13.16 9.25 -17.91
N ASN A 268 13.22 10.53 -18.28
CA ASN A 268 14.22 11.45 -17.73
C ASN A 268 13.86 11.84 -16.30
N VAL A 269 12.57 12.08 -16.04
CA VAL A 269 12.04 12.44 -14.73
C VAL A 269 12.13 11.26 -13.76
N LEU A 270 11.81 10.07 -14.24
CA LEU A 270 11.72 8.85 -13.42
C LEU A 270 13.01 8.01 -13.48
N SER A 271 14.16 8.62 -13.76
CA SER A 271 15.43 7.90 -13.86
C SER A 271 15.91 7.29 -12.54
N SER A 272 15.45 7.83 -11.41
CA SER A 272 15.75 7.33 -10.06
C SER A 272 14.58 6.56 -9.43
N ILE A 273 13.55 6.22 -10.22
CA ILE A 273 12.37 5.54 -9.69
C ILE A 273 12.71 4.12 -9.26
N GLU A 274 12.19 3.72 -8.10
CA GLU A 274 12.31 2.38 -7.55
C GLU A 274 11.00 1.61 -7.76
N GLN A 275 9.85 2.28 -7.57
CA GLN A 275 8.54 1.65 -7.67
C GLN A 275 7.61 2.46 -8.56
N LEU A 276 7.06 1.80 -9.58
CA LEU A 276 6.18 2.41 -10.57
C LEU A 276 4.91 1.59 -10.77
N ASP A 277 3.77 2.18 -10.45
CA ASP A 277 2.45 1.64 -10.79
C ASP A 277 1.67 2.64 -11.64
N LEU A 278 1.42 2.27 -12.89
CA LEU A 278 0.52 2.99 -13.80
C LEU A 278 -0.60 2.07 -14.31
N SER A 279 -0.88 0.98 -13.60
CA SER A 279 -1.85 -0.03 -14.01
C SER A 279 -3.30 0.50 -14.07
N GLY A 280 -4.18 -0.21 -14.77
CA GLY A 280 -5.60 0.13 -14.85
C GLY A 280 -5.90 1.48 -15.49
N ASN A 281 -5.03 1.96 -16.39
CA ASN A 281 -5.23 3.19 -17.16
C ASN A 281 -5.56 2.85 -18.63
N MET A 282 -5.52 3.85 -19.51
CA MET A 282 -5.72 3.70 -20.96
C MET A 282 -4.47 4.18 -21.73
N LEU A 283 -3.28 4.01 -21.14
CA LEU A 283 -2.03 4.50 -21.70
C LEU A 283 -1.70 3.83 -23.03
N ARG A 284 -1.23 4.62 -23.99
CA ARG A 284 -0.82 4.17 -25.33
C ARG A 284 0.66 4.38 -25.55
N GLY A 285 1.20 3.75 -26.59
CA GLY A 285 2.58 3.94 -27.00
C GLY A 285 3.44 2.70 -26.75
N ASN A 286 4.75 2.85 -26.90
CA ASN A 286 5.69 1.73 -26.84
C ASN A 286 6.26 1.55 -25.43
N ILE A 287 6.15 0.34 -24.90
CA ILE A 287 6.63 -0.05 -23.56
C ILE A 287 8.12 0.26 -23.33
N SER A 288 8.95 0.20 -24.37
CA SER A 288 10.39 0.47 -24.30
C SER A 288 10.74 1.93 -23.93
N ARG A 289 9.76 2.84 -23.91
CA ARG A 289 9.95 4.21 -23.43
C ARG A 289 9.98 4.32 -21.90
N ILE A 290 9.42 3.34 -21.20
CA ILE A 290 9.25 3.38 -19.75
C ILE A 290 10.30 2.49 -19.08
N ILE A 291 10.43 1.24 -19.48
CA ILE A 291 11.18 0.23 -18.71
C ILE A 291 12.57 -0.09 -19.27
N GLY A 292 13.37 -0.82 -18.48
CA GLY A 292 14.70 -1.30 -18.86
C GLY A 292 15.80 -0.27 -18.56
N LYS A 293 16.71 -0.01 -19.51
CA LYS A 293 17.84 0.93 -19.33
C LYS A 293 17.43 2.36 -18.93
N LYS A 294 16.15 2.70 -19.12
CA LYS A 294 15.58 4.02 -18.79
C LYS A 294 15.27 4.20 -17.31
N MET A 295 15.07 3.11 -16.58
CA MET A 295 14.76 3.12 -15.14
C MET A 295 15.60 2.01 -14.46
N PRO A 296 16.90 2.26 -14.24
CA PRO A 296 17.83 1.23 -13.79
C PRO A 296 17.64 0.81 -12.33
N LEU A 297 16.99 1.63 -11.50
CA LEU A 297 16.76 1.37 -10.08
C LEU A 297 15.40 0.70 -9.79
N LEU A 298 14.65 0.32 -10.83
CA LEU A 298 13.35 -0.32 -10.66
C LEU A 298 13.47 -1.62 -9.86
N THR A 299 12.78 -1.65 -8.74
CA THR A 299 12.53 -2.86 -7.94
C THR A 299 11.15 -3.41 -8.23
N GLN A 300 10.15 -2.55 -8.49
CA GLN A 300 8.78 -2.98 -8.76
C GLN A 300 8.17 -2.17 -9.89
N VAL A 301 7.54 -2.86 -10.85
CA VAL A 301 6.79 -2.20 -11.92
C VAL A 301 5.49 -2.92 -12.25
N SER A 302 4.40 -2.17 -12.25
CA SER A 302 3.11 -2.57 -12.80
C SER A 302 2.64 -1.57 -13.83
N LEU A 303 2.44 -2.07 -15.05
CA LEU A 303 1.86 -1.31 -16.16
C LEU A 303 0.59 -1.99 -16.68
N SER A 304 0.07 -2.97 -15.94
CA SER A 304 -0.98 -3.86 -16.42
C SER A 304 -2.31 -3.16 -16.66
N GLY A 305 -3.13 -3.71 -17.56
CA GLY A 305 -4.46 -3.17 -17.85
C GLY A 305 -4.39 -1.79 -18.51
N ASN A 306 -3.56 -1.66 -19.54
CA ASN A 306 -3.42 -0.47 -20.37
C ASN A 306 -3.62 -0.82 -21.86
N ASN A 307 -3.24 0.09 -22.76
CA ASN A 307 -3.21 -0.13 -24.21
C ASN A 307 -1.79 0.01 -24.76
N LEU A 308 -0.79 -0.45 -23.98
CA LEU A 308 0.62 -0.37 -24.34
C LEU A 308 0.96 -1.41 -25.39
N SER A 309 1.90 -1.06 -26.28
CA SER A 309 2.32 -1.87 -27.41
C SER A 309 3.84 -2.02 -27.47
N GLY A 310 4.32 -2.82 -28.40
CA GLY A 310 5.75 -3.05 -28.61
C GLY A 310 6.23 -4.37 -28.03
N LYS A 311 7.54 -4.62 -28.17
CA LYS A 311 8.21 -5.81 -27.64
C LYS A 311 8.72 -5.54 -26.23
N ILE A 312 8.64 -6.56 -25.37
CA ILE A 312 9.29 -6.53 -24.06
C ILE A 312 10.81 -6.38 -24.27
N PRO A 313 11.46 -5.34 -23.73
CA PRO A 313 12.85 -5.05 -24.02
C PRO A 313 13.80 -5.99 -23.26
N ASN A 314 14.80 -6.53 -23.96
CA ASN A 314 15.84 -7.40 -23.36
C ASN A 314 16.64 -6.71 -22.24
N SER A 315 16.62 -5.37 -22.14
CA SER A 315 17.24 -4.66 -21.04
C SER A 315 16.63 -4.97 -19.67
N LEU A 316 15.45 -5.58 -19.61
CA LEU A 316 14.93 -6.10 -18.33
C LEU A 316 15.78 -7.24 -17.77
N CYS A 317 16.50 -7.98 -18.62
CA CYS A 317 17.45 -9.01 -18.18
C CYS A 317 18.66 -8.45 -17.40
N THR A 318 18.83 -7.11 -17.35
CA THR A 318 19.91 -6.43 -16.62
C THR A 318 19.38 -5.60 -15.45
N SER A 319 18.09 -5.72 -15.12
CA SER A 319 17.50 -5.12 -13.93
C SER A 319 17.63 -6.11 -12.77
N ASP A 320 18.80 -6.14 -12.14
CA ASP A 320 19.13 -7.14 -11.12
C ASP A 320 18.32 -6.95 -9.82
N GLU A 321 17.91 -5.70 -9.53
CA GLU A 321 17.10 -5.33 -8.35
C GLU A 321 15.59 -5.56 -8.55
N LEU A 322 15.15 -5.91 -9.77
CA LEU A 322 13.73 -6.08 -10.07
C LEU A 322 13.17 -7.31 -9.35
N SER A 323 12.17 -7.09 -8.50
CA SER A 323 11.47 -8.15 -7.76
C SER A 323 10.07 -8.43 -8.27
N PHE A 324 9.39 -7.40 -8.80
CA PHE A 324 8.01 -7.50 -9.28
C PHE A 324 7.85 -6.91 -10.68
N LEU A 325 7.31 -7.71 -11.61
CA LEU A 325 7.02 -7.32 -12.98
C LEU A 325 5.60 -7.74 -13.39
N ASP A 326 4.70 -6.77 -13.54
CA ASP A 326 3.38 -6.99 -14.13
C ASP A 326 3.15 -6.11 -15.37
N LEU A 327 3.10 -6.76 -16.54
CA LEU A 327 2.79 -6.14 -17.83
C LEU A 327 1.56 -6.83 -18.47
N SER A 328 0.68 -7.40 -17.65
CA SER A 328 -0.49 -8.13 -18.14
C SER A 328 -1.58 -7.21 -18.72
N LYS A 329 -2.51 -7.75 -19.51
CA LYS A 329 -3.68 -7.01 -20.04
C LYS A 329 -3.29 -5.77 -20.84
N ASP A 330 -2.41 -5.97 -21.82
CA ASP A 330 -1.89 -4.93 -22.72
C ASP A 330 -1.94 -5.42 -24.18
N GLN A 331 -1.31 -4.71 -25.11
CA GLN A 331 -1.17 -5.07 -26.52
C GLN A 331 0.29 -5.46 -26.88
N LEU A 332 1.05 -6.00 -25.93
CA LEU A 332 2.45 -6.37 -26.13
C LEU A 332 2.59 -7.57 -27.07
N PHE A 333 3.60 -7.57 -27.93
CA PHE A 333 3.80 -8.60 -28.94
C PHE A 333 5.26 -9.05 -29.08
N GLY A 334 5.46 -10.15 -29.78
CA GLY A 334 6.78 -10.75 -29.99
C GLY A 334 7.14 -11.77 -28.93
N ARG A 335 8.41 -12.14 -28.88
CA ARG A 335 8.91 -13.21 -27.99
C ARG A 335 9.27 -12.68 -26.61
N LEU A 336 9.20 -13.57 -25.61
CA LEU A 336 9.77 -13.34 -24.29
C LEU A 336 11.29 -13.08 -24.38
N PRO A 337 11.87 -12.22 -23.50
CA PRO A 337 13.32 -12.00 -23.45
C PRO A 337 14.08 -13.31 -23.23
N GLN A 338 15.14 -13.53 -24.02
CA GLN A 338 15.89 -14.80 -24.05
C GLN A 338 17.14 -14.78 -23.15
N CYS A 339 17.29 -13.77 -22.28
CA CYS A 339 18.55 -13.40 -21.65
C CYS A 339 18.54 -13.38 -20.12
N TRP A 340 17.50 -13.94 -19.48
CA TRP A 340 17.38 -13.98 -18.02
C TRP A 340 18.61 -14.61 -17.36
N ARG A 341 19.07 -14.01 -16.26
CA ARG A 341 20.35 -14.31 -15.61
C ARG A 341 20.16 -14.70 -14.16
N LYS A 342 21.11 -15.48 -13.62
CA LYS A 342 21.16 -15.81 -12.19
C LYS A 342 21.39 -14.59 -11.30
N SER A 343 21.94 -13.50 -11.84
CA SER A 343 22.15 -12.25 -11.11
C SER A 343 20.85 -11.56 -10.69
N GLN A 344 19.74 -11.86 -11.36
CA GLN A 344 18.41 -11.32 -11.06
C GLN A 344 17.79 -12.08 -9.87
N ALA A 345 18.50 -12.04 -8.74
CA ALA A 345 18.23 -12.85 -7.57
C ALA A 345 17.00 -12.40 -6.78
N PHE A 346 16.43 -11.24 -7.10
CA PHE A 346 15.25 -10.71 -6.41
C PHE A 346 13.95 -10.94 -7.18
N LEU A 347 13.99 -11.39 -8.44
CA LEU A 347 12.80 -11.49 -9.29
C LEU A 347 11.89 -12.64 -8.84
N GLU A 348 10.85 -12.31 -8.09
CA GLU A 348 9.88 -13.27 -7.53
C GLU A 348 8.61 -13.35 -8.37
N TRP A 349 8.26 -12.29 -9.10
CA TRP A 349 6.97 -12.18 -9.79
C TRP A 349 7.11 -11.75 -11.25
N ILE A 350 6.59 -12.57 -12.16
CA ILE A 350 6.44 -12.23 -13.58
C ILE A 350 5.01 -12.51 -14.02
N SER A 351 4.29 -11.45 -14.37
CA SER A 351 2.94 -11.50 -14.96
C SER A 351 2.94 -10.79 -16.30
N LEU A 352 2.68 -11.54 -17.37
CA LEU A 352 2.64 -11.08 -18.76
C LEU A 352 1.38 -11.57 -19.50
N GLY A 353 0.38 -12.03 -18.75
CA GLY A 353 -0.84 -12.62 -19.30
C GLY A 353 -1.70 -11.60 -20.06
N ASP A 354 -2.63 -12.09 -20.89
CA ASP A 354 -3.59 -11.26 -21.65
C ASP A 354 -2.87 -10.24 -22.55
N ASN A 355 -2.07 -10.77 -23.47
CA ASN A 355 -1.25 -10.01 -24.42
C ASN A 355 -1.21 -10.74 -25.79
N LYS A 356 -0.37 -10.27 -26.72
CA LYS A 356 -0.14 -10.85 -28.05
C LYS A 356 1.25 -11.49 -28.17
N LEU A 357 1.80 -12.01 -27.07
CA LEU A 357 3.14 -12.62 -27.05
C LEU A 357 3.15 -13.95 -27.81
N ASN A 358 4.29 -14.33 -28.37
CA ASN A 358 4.44 -15.55 -29.17
C ASN A 358 5.79 -16.25 -28.99
N GLY A 359 5.92 -17.43 -29.58
CA GLY A 359 7.12 -18.26 -29.47
C GLY A 359 7.18 -19.06 -28.18
N GLN A 360 8.36 -19.59 -27.87
CA GLN A 360 8.57 -20.54 -26.77
C GLN A 360 9.01 -19.83 -25.48
N ILE A 361 8.75 -20.46 -24.34
CA ILE A 361 9.34 -20.05 -23.06
C ILE A 361 10.86 -20.32 -23.13
N PRO A 362 11.72 -19.30 -22.92
CA PRO A 362 13.16 -19.45 -22.97
C PRO A 362 13.69 -20.30 -21.82
N SER A 363 14.69 -21.15 -22.09
CA SER A 363 15.41 -21.90 -21.04
C SER A 363 16.13 -20.98 -20.05
N SER A 364 16.50 -19.77 -20.47
CA SER A 364 17.13 -18.78 -19.58
C SER A 364 16.24 -18.38 -18.41
N LEU A 365 14.90 -18.46 -18.55
CA LEU A 365 13.95 -18.16 -17.47
C LEU A 365 14.21 -19.04 -16.23
N CYS A 366 14.75 -20.23 -16.43
CA CYS A 366 15.13 -21.16 -15.37
C CYS A 366 16.32 -20.69 -14.52
N HIS A 367 16.98 -19.58 -14.87
CA HIS A 367 18.00 -18.96 -14.01
C HIS A 367 17.40 -18.15 -12.86
N LEU A 368 16.09 -17.87 -12.88
CA LEU A 368 15.41 -17.09 -11.87
C LEU A 368 15.01 -17.97 -10.68
N GLU A 369 16.00 -18.32 -9.84
CA GLU A 369 15.84 -19.29 -8.75
C GLU A 369 14.88 -18.83 -7.63
N LYS A 370 14.56 -17.54 -7.55
CA LYS A 370 13.60 -16.95 -6.60
C LYS A 370 12.21 -16.72 -7.19
N LEU A 371 11.98 -17.06 -8.45
CA LEU A 371 10.69 -16.88 -9.09
C LEU A 371 9.64 -17.76 -8.38
N LYS A 372 8.59 -17.11 -7.86
CA LYS A 372 7.43 -17.73 -7.21
C LYS A 372 6.22 -17.71 -8.11
N VAL A 373 6.03 -16.64 -8.89
CA VAL A 373 4.86 -16.46 -9.74
C VAL A 373 5.26 -16.29 -11.19
N LEU A 374 4.70 -17.15 -12.05
CA LEU A 374 4.80 -17.06 -13.50
C LEU A 374 3.41 -17.11 -14.14
N GLY A 375 2.89 -15.94 -14.50
CA GLY A 375 1.63 -15.78 -15.22
C GLY A 375 1.87 -15.41 -16.69
N LEU A 376 1.56 -16.31 -17.61
CA LEU A 376 1.69 -16.13 -19.06
C LEU A 376 0.37 -16.40 -19.81
N HIS A 377 -0.75 -16.46 -19.09
CA HIS A 377 -2.05 -16.86 -19.63
C HIS A 377 -2.53 -15.99 -20.80
N LYS A 378 -3.47 -16.46 -21.62
CA LYS A 378 -4.09 -15.69 -22.72
C LYS A 378 -3.06 -15.00 -23.62
N ASN A 379 -2.21 -15.80 -24.26
CA ASN A 379 -1.22 -15.34 -25.22
C ASN A 379 -1.16 -16.32 -26.42
N GLY A 380 -0.23 -16.08 -27.35
CA GLY A 380 0.08 -16.99 -28.47
C GLY A 380 1.37 -17.79 -28.26
N LEU A 381 1.73 -18.11 -27.00
CA LEU A 381 2.95 -18.86 -26.69
C LEU A 381 2.79 -20.33 -27.09
N ASN A 382 3.88 -20.97 -27.54
CA ASN A 382 3.83 -22.30 -28.12
C ASN A 382 5.05 -23.16 -27.77
N GLY A 383 5.09 -24.37 -28.34
CA GLY A 383 6.18 -25.33 -28.15
C GLY A 383 6.02 -26.15 -26.87
N VAL A 384 7.08 -26.87 -26.50
CA VAL A 384 7.13 -27.73 -25.31
C VAL A 384 7.70 -26.95 -24.14
N LEU A 385 7.13 -27.12 -22.95
CA LEU A 385 7.63 -26.49 -21.73
C LEU A 385 9.08 -26.93 -21.43
N PRO A 386 10.02 -26.01 -21.15
CA PRO A 386 11.38 -26.36 -20.75
C PRO A 386 11.39 -27.24 -19.51
N LYS A 387 12.11 -28.37 -19.56
CA LYS A 387 12.20 -29.31 -18.41
C LYS A 387 12.71 -28.63 -17.13
N CYS A 388 13.55 -27.61 -17.26
CA CYS A 388 14.10 -26.88 -16.12
C CYS A 388 13.05 -26.07 -15.34
N LEU A 389 11.88 -25.74 -15.92
CA LEU A 389 10.80 -25.10 -15.16
C LEU A 389 10.32 -25.97 -13.99
N GLN A 390 10.49 -27.30 -14.10
CA GLN A 390 10.14 -28.26 -13.04
C GLN A 390 11.07 -28.21 -11.82
N GLN A 391 12.20 -27.48 -11.94
CA GLN A 391 13.21 -27.35 -10.89
C GLN A 391 13.03 -26.06 -10.07
N LEU A 392 12.26 -25.09 -10.58
CA LEU A 392 11.94 -23.86 -9.86
C LEU A 392 10.92 -24.15 -8.75
N ASP A 393 11.05 -23.47 -7.61
CA ASP A 393 10.11 -23.58 -6.48
C ASP A 393 8.97 -22.56 -6.64
N LEU A 394 8.16 -22.73 -7.68
CA LEU A 394 7.03 -21.85 -7.97
C LEU A 394 5.88 -22.10 -6.99
N GLU A 395 5.16 -21.03 -6.68
CA GLU A 395 3.89 -21.02 -5.95
C GLU A 395 2.71 -20.98 -6.94
N ILE A 396 2.83 -20.16 -7.98
CA ILE A 396 1.78 -19.97 -9.00
C ILE A 396 2.36 -20.13 -10.40
N LEU A 397 1.75 -21.02 -11.17
CA LEU A 397 2.01 -21.19 -12.59
C LEU A 397 0.69 -21.13 -13.37
N ASP A 398 0.48 -20.04 -14.11
CA ASP A 398 -0.66 -19.88 -15.00
C ASP A 398 -0.19 -19.73 -16.44
N LEU A 399 -0.34 -20.81 -17.21
CA LEU A 399 -0.03 -20.89 -18.64
C LEU A 399 -1.30 -21.06 -19.48
N SER A 400 -2.47 -20.81 -18.91
CA SER A 400 -3.75 -21.10 -19.54
C SER A 400 -3.98 -20.30 -20.82
N ASP A 401 -4.80 -20.81 -21.74
CA ASP A 401 -5.21 -20.09 -22.96
C ASP A 401 -3.98 -19.69 -23.82
N ASN A 402 -3.25 -20.73 -24.28
CA ASN A 402 -2.04 -20.63 -25.09
C ASN A 402 -1.99 -21.80 -26.11
N GLN A 403 -0.85 -21.99 -26.77
CA GLN A 403 -0.62 -23.03 -27.78
C GLN A 403 0.48 -24.02 -27.36
N PHE A 404 0.63 -24.29 -26.05
CA PHE A 404 1.65 -25.22 -25.55
C PHE A 404 1.32 -26.67 -25.91
N THR A 405 2.36 -27.45 -26.19
CA THR A 405 2.31 -28.85 -26.63
C THR A 405 3.22 -29.73 -25.77
N GLY A 406 3.25 -31.03 -26.05
CA GLY A 406 4.02 -32.01 -25.28
C GLY A 406 3.24 -32.57 -24.10
N ARG A 407 3.94 -33.19 -23.14
CA ARG A 407 3.32 -33.77 -21.94
C ARG A 407 3.24 -32.75 -20.80
N VAL A 408 2.24 -32.92 -19.93
CA VAL A 408 2.16 -32.19 -18.67
C VAL A 408 3.44 -32.42 -17.86
N PRO A 409 4.10 -31.37 -17.34
CA PRO A 409 5.33 -31.50 -16.59
C PRO A 409 5.14 -32.31 -15.30
N LEU A 410 6.21 -32.97 -14.84
CA LEU A 410 6.15 -33.82 -13.65
C LEU A 410 6.14 -33.03 -12.34
N PHE A 411 6.48 -31.73 -12.33
CA PHE A 411 6.54 -30.92 -11.10
C PHE A 411 7.35 -31.62 -9.98
N ASN A 412 8.66 -31.75 -10.18
CA ASN A 412 9.53 -32.58 -9.32
C ASN A 412 10.05 -31.86 -8.05
N ASN A 413 10.13 -30.53 -8.05
CA ASN A 413 10.61 -29.73 -6.91
C ASN A 413 9.50 -28.83 -6.37
N THR A 414 8.78 -29.25 -5.31
CA THR A 414 7.40 -28.78 -5.16
C THR A 414 6.84 -28.71 -3.75
N ARG A 415 7.52 -27.97 -2.87
CA ARG A 415 6.95 -27.67 -1.55
C ARG A 415 6.00 -26.46 -1.57
N SER A 416 6.06 -25.66 -2.63
CA SER A 416 5.46 -24.33 -2.64
C SER A 416 4.24 -24.17 -3.56
N PHE A 417 4.03 -25.03 -4.56
CA PHE A 417 2.91 -24.90 -5.50
C PHE A 417 1.54 -24.84 -4.83
N GLU A 418 0.82 -23.75 -5.11
CA GLU A 418 -0.55 -23.49 -4.69
C GLU A 418 -1.50 -23.50 -5.88
N ILE A 419 -1.09 -22.94 -7.02
CA ILE A 419 -1.92 -22.80 -8.22
C ILE A 419 -1.18 -23.30 -9.45
N ILE A 420 -1.81 -24.21 -10.18
CA ILE A 420 -1.35 -24.69 -11.49
C ILE A 420 -2.53 -24.60 -12.47
N ASP A 421 -2.45 -23.68 -13.42
CA ASP A 421 -3.40 -23.60 -14.54
C ASP A 421 -2.68 -23.83 -15.88
N LEU A 422 -2.96 -24.98 -16.50
CA LEU A 422 -2.52 -25.35 -17.84
C LEU A 422 -3.70 -25.49 -18.80
N GLY A 423 -4.86 -24.95 -18.43
CA GLY A 423 -6.09 -25.05 -19.20
C GLY A 423 -5.99 -24.46 -20.60
N ARG A 424 -6.82 -24.89 -21.54
CA ARG A 424 -6.92 -24.34 -22.90
C ARG A 424 -5.57 -24.30 -23.63
N ASN A 425 -4.98 -25.47 -23.80
CA ASN A 425 -3.71 -25.69 -24.49
C ASN A 425 -3.80 -26.98 -25.34
N TYR A 426 -2.67 -27.46 -25.87
CA TYR A 426 -2.58 -28.69 -26.66
C TYR A 426 -1.72 -29.77 -25.97
N PHE A 427 -1.70 -29.81 -24.64
CA PHE A 427 -0.98 -30.86 -23.91
C PHE A 427 -1.56 -32.25 -24.20
N THR A 428 -0.70 -33.25 -24.26
CA THR A 428 -1.01 -34.66 -24.58
C THR A 428 -0.41 -35.59 -23.53
N GLY A 429 -0.75 -36.88 -23.57
CA GLY A 429 -0.27 -37.86 -22.59
C GLY A 429 -1.19 -38.02 -21.40
N ASP A 430 -0.80 -38.93 -20.51
CA ASP A 430 -1.48 -39.15 -19.23
C ASP A 430 -1.18 -38.03 -18.23
N ILE A 431 -2.08 -37.85 -17.25
CA ILE A 431 -1.87 -36.93 -16.13
C ILE A 431 -0.83 -37.53 -15.17
N PRO A 432 0.25 -36.80 -14.82
CA PRO A 432 1.27 -37.30 -13.90
C PRO A 432 0.73 -37.51 -12.48
N LEU A 433 1.34 -38.41 -11.71
CA LEU A 433 0.96 -38.69 -10.31
C LEU A 433 1.55 -37.67 -9.33
N GLN A 434 2.64 -37.00 -9.70
CA GLN A 434 3.39 -36.07 -8.87
C GLN A 434 2.57 -34.89 -8.31
N PRO A 435 1.59 -34.31 -9.03
CA PRO A 435 0.66 -33.35 -8.45
C PRO A 435 0.01 -33.81 -7.14
N CYS A 436 -0.19 -35.12 -6.95
CA CYS A 436 -0.75 -35.68 -5.71
C CYS A 436 0.13 -35.49 -4.47
N HIS A 437 1.40 -35.12 -4.63
CA HIS A 437 2.32 -34.85 -3.52
C HIS A 437 2.42 -33.36 -3.16
N LEU A 438 1.68 -32.50 -3.87
CA LEU A 438 1.67 -31.05 -3.65
C LEU A 438 0.78 -30.69 -2.45
N ALA A 439 1.36 -30.69 -1.26
CA ALA A 439 0.62 -30.48 -0.01
C ALA A 439 -0.04 -29.08 0.11
N LYS A 440 0.47 -28.08 -0.63
CA LYS A 440 -0.07 -26.72 -0.65
C LYS A 440 -1.05 -26.45 -1.81
N LEU A 441 -1.25 -27.42 -2.71
CA LEU A 441 -2.06 -27.23 -3.92
C LEU A 441 -3.51 -26.91 -3.56
N GLN A 442 -3.98 -25.79 -4.09
CA GLN A 442 -5.32 -25.24 -3.92
C GLN A 442 -6.11 -25.25 -5.22
N TYR A 443 -5.43 -25.10 -6.36
CA TYR A 443 -6.04 -25.05 -7.68
C TYR A 443 -5.22 -25.82 -8.73
N LEU A 444 -5.90 -26.72 -9.45
CA LEU A 444 -5.34 -27.45 -10.59
C LEU A 444 -6.33 -27.45 -11.74
N SER A 445 -5.95 -26.83 -12.85
CA SER A 445 -6.74 -26.80 -14.08
C SER A 445 -5.94 -27.39 -15.24
N LEU A 446 -6.52 -28.42 -15.87
CA LEU A 446 -6.01 -29.09 -17.06
C LEU A 446 -7.08 -29.13 -18.18
N ASN A 447 -8.15 -28.33 -18.04
CA ASN A 447 -9.30 -28.38 -18.94
C ASN A 447 -8.93 -27.99 -20.37
N HIS A 448 -9.73 -28.38 -21.38
CA HIS A 448 -9.51 -28.02 -22.79
C HIS A 448 -8.07 -28.30 -23.28
N ASN A 449 -7.64 -29.56 -23.15
CA ASN A 449 -6.37 -30.08 -23.66
C ASN A 449 -6.61 -31.40 -24.42
N ASN A 450 -5.55 -32.01 -24.95
CA ASN A 450 -5.56 -33.30 -25.66
C ASN A 450 -5.07 -34.46 -24.77
N LEU A 451 -5.37 -34.41 -23.47
CA LEU A 451 -4.96 -35.41 -22.49
C LEU A 451 -5.77 -36.71 -22.65
N TYR A 452 -5.15 -37.84 -22.38
CA TYR A 452 -5.78 -39.16 -22.39
C TYR A 452 -5.42 -39.95 -21.13
N GLY A 453 -5.88 -41.19 -21.03
CA GLY A 453 -5.60 -42.06 -19.89
C GLY A 453 -6.60 -41.90 -18.74
N VAL A 454 -6.13 -42.17 -17.53
CA VAL A 454 -6.97 -42.19 -16.32
C VAL A 454 -6.68 -41.00 -15.42
N ILE A 455 -7.72 -40.49 -14.77
CA ILE A 455 -7.56 -39.52 -13.68
C ILE A 455 -6.81 -40.21 -12.52
N PRO A 456 -5.71 -39.65 -12.01
CA PRO A 456 -4.98 -40.24 -10.89
C PRO A 456 -5.88 -40.48 -9.68
N ARG A 457 -5.95 -41.72 -9.21
CA ARG A 457 -6.78 -42.09 -8.04
C ARG A 457 -6.42 -41.30 -6.77
N CYS A 458 -5.19 -40.79 -6.69
CA CYS A 458 -4.72 -39.98 -5.58
C CYS A 458 -5.28 -38.54 -5.55
N PHE A 459 -6.05 -38.10 -6.55
CA PHE A 459 -6.70 -36.79 -6.52
C PHE A 459 -7.69 -36.65 -5.36
N ASN A 460 -8.20 -37.78 -4.82
CA ASN A 460 -9.01 -37.77 -3.61
C ASN A 460 -8.23 -37.43 -2.33
N LYS A 461 -6.89 -37.28 -2.39
CA LYS A 461 -6.02 -36.95 -1.25
C LYS A 461 -5.67 -35.47 -1.16
N PHE A 462 -6.11 -34.62 -2.08
CA PHE A 462 -5.86 -33.20 -1.97
C PHE A 462 -6.58 -32.63 -0.74
N SER A 463 -5.85 -31.91 0.12
CA SER A 463 -6.35 -31.46 1.43
C SER A 463 -6.63 -29.96 1.50
N ARG A 464 -6.22 -29.18 0.50
CA ARG A 464 -6.31 -27.71 0.47
C ARG A 464 -7.03 -27.14 -0.75
N MET A 465 -7.67 -27.98 -1.57
CA MET A 465 -8.37 -27.51 -2.77
C MET A 465 -9.50 -26.55 -2.39
N TRP A 466 -9.66 -25.47 -3.16
CA TRP A 466 -10.73 -24.51 -2.91
C TRP A 466 -12.12 -25.14 -3.08
N GLU A 467 -13.01 -24.88 -2.12
CA GLU A 467 -14.43 -25.27 -2.21
C GLU A 467 -15.21 -24.40 -3.21
N ASN A 468 -14.72 -23.20 -3.54
CA ASN A 468 -15.36 -22.28 -4.49
C ASN A 468 -14.32 -21.50 -5.32
N SER A 469 -14.43 -21.55 -6.65
CA SER A 469 -13.49 -20.98 -7.63
C SER A 469 -13.52 -19.45 -7.75
N THR A 470 -14.43 -18.76 -7.04
CA THR A 470 -14.60 -17.30 -7.12
C THR A 470 -13.53 -16.47 -6.41
N LEU A 471 -12.62 -17.10 -5.65
CA LEU A 471 -11.49 -16.43 -4.98
C LEU A 471 -10.22 -16.33 -5.86
N TYR A 472 -10.18 -17.02 -7.02
CA TYR A 472 -9.04 -17.11 -7.95
C TYR A 472 -8.45 -15.75 -8.39
N PHE A 473 -9.28 -14.71 -8.48
CA PHE A 473 -8.88 -13.40 -9.01
C PHE A 473 -8.58 -12.32 -7.96
N ARG A 474 -8.77 -12.62 -6.65
CA ARG A 474 -8.55 -11.62 -5.59
C ARG A 474 -7.20 -11.73 -4.90
N SER A 475 -6.54 -12.90 -4.92
CA SER A 475 -5.28 -13.13 -4.20
C SER A 475 -4.01 -12.97 -5.06
N THR A 476 -4.15 -12.76 -6.37
CA THR A 476 -3.05 -12.91 -7.34
C THR A 476 -2.63 -11.62 -8.05
N GLY A 477 -3.01 -10.43 -7.57
CA GLY A 477 -2.84 -9.21 -8.39
C GLY A 477 -2.59 -7.89 -7.66
N GLY A 478 -2.24 -7.91 -6.37
CA GLY A 478 -1.90 -6.67 -5.67
C GLY A 478 -0.47 -6.23 -5.98
N PHE A 479 -0.31 -5.03 -6.54
CA PHE A 479 0.98 -4.34 -6.48
C PHE A 479 1.28 -4.07 -4.98
N PRO A 480 2.48 -4.38 -4.46
CA PRO A 480 2.76 -4.34 -3.01
C PRO A 480 2.49 -3.00 -2.31
N LEU A 481 2.45 -1.88 -3.06
CA LEU A 481 2.25 -0.54 -2.49
C LEU A 481 0.84 -0.23 -2.00
N CYS A 482 -0.18 -0.98 -2.42
CA CYS A 482 -1.58 -0.66 -2.12
C CYS A 482 -2.37 -1.92 -1.80
N LEU A 483 -2.01 -2.60 -0.72
CA LEU A 483 -2.86 -3.63 -0.13
C LEU A 483 -4.09 -2.98 0.52
N THR A 484 -5.27 -3.48 0.16
CA THR A 484 -6.52 -3.10 0.83
C THR A 484 -6.53 -3.61 2.27
N GLN A 485 -7.36 -3.02 3.13
CA GLN A 485 -7.52 -3.42 4.55
C GLN A 485 -7.80 -4.93 4.72
N LYS A 486 -8.41 -5.58 3.71
CA LYS A 486 -8.68 -7.02 3.70
C LYS A 486 -7.44 -7.87 3.39
N GLU A 487 -6.56 -7.38 2.53
CA GLU A 487 -5.29 -8.05 2.18
C GLU A 487 -4.22 -7.85 3.25
N GLN A 488 -4.27 -6.74 4.01
CA GLN A 488 -3.42 -6.51 5.18
C GLN A 488 -3.83 -7.34 6.42
N GLN A 489 -5.11 -7.73 6.53
CA GLN A 489 -5.59 -8.57 7.62
C GLN A 489 -5.28 -10.06 7.42
N GLU A 490 -5.18 -10.53 6.17
CA GLU A 490 -4.91 -11.95 5.86
C GLU A 490 -3.41 -12.29 5.81
N ASN A 491 -2.53 -11.30 5.65
CA ASN A 491 -1.07 -11.45 5.68
C ASN A 491 -0.43 -10.67 6.85
N SER A 492 -0.19 -11.34 7.97
CA SER A 492 0.71 -10.85 9.03
C SER A 492 1.79 -11.91 9.29
N PRO A 493 3.07 -11.54 9.47
CA PRO A 493 3.54 -10.31 10.12
C PRO A 493 4.59 -9.54 9.32
N ALA A 494 4.25 -8.37 8.81
CA ALA A 494 5.16 -7.25 8.53
C ALA A 494 4.29 -6.08 8.07
N HIS A 495 3.95 -5.20 9.01
CA HIS A 495 3.19 -3.99 8.70
C HIS A 495 3.94 -3.19 7.62
N SER A 496 3.20 -2.69 6.62
CA SER A 496 3.65 -1.64 5.73
C SER A 496 3.89 -0.39 6.57
N HIS A 497 5.03 -0.35 7.24
CA HIS A 497 5.52 0.82 7.92
C HIS A 497 5.91 1.82 6.83
N ILE A 498 5.08 2.85 6.66
CA ILE A 498 5.68 4.17 6.47
C ILE A 498 6.43 4.40 7.79
N TYR A 499 7.71 4.01 7.83
CA TYR A 499 8.59 4.40 8.92
C TYR A 499 8.58 5.92 8.87
N PHE A 500 7.98 6.56 9.87
CA PHE A 500 8.23 7.97 10.17
C PHE A 500 9.47 7.99 11.06
N PRO A 501 10.69 8.22 10.54
CA PRO A 501 11.87 8.24 11.38
C PRO A 501 11.94 9.57 12.15
N LEU A 502 11.02 9.88 13.07
CA LEU A 502 11.02 11.16 13.79
C LEU A 502 10.22 11.14 15.11
N ILE A 503 10.53 10.24 16.04
CA ILE A 503 10.16 10.41 17.47
C ILE A 503 11.38 10.74 18.35
N SER A 504 12.62 10.53 17.90
CA SER A 504 13.81 10.69 18.76
C SER A 504 14.51 12.06 18.73
N ARG A 505 13.98 13.10 18.04
CA ARG A 505 14.66 14.41 17.94
C ARG A 505 13.84 15.65 18.27
N ALA A 506 12.62 15.51 18.82
CA ALA A 506 11.80 16.66 19.19
C ALA A 506 12.00 17.18 20.64
N THR A 507 12.97 16.62 21.37
CA THR A 507 13.39 17.11 22.70
C THR A 507 14.87 17.49 22.67
N GLY A 508 15.14 18.71 22.20
CA GLY A 508 16.37 19.45 22.46
C GLY A 508 15.99 20.82 22.99
#